data_AF-A0A1G9YH92-F1
#
_entry.id   AF-A0A1G9YH92-F1
#
_cell.length_a   1.000
_cell.length_b   1.000
_cell.length_c   1.000
_cell.angle_alpha   90.00
_cell.angle_beta   90.00
_cell.angle_gamma   90.00
#
_symmetry.space_group_name_H-M   'P 1'
#
loop_
_entity.id
_entity.type
_entity.pdbx_description
1 polymer ?
#
loop_
_entity_poly.entity_id
_entity_poly.type
_entity_poly.pdbx_seq_one_letter_code
_entity_poly.pdbx_strand_id
1 'polypeptide(L)'
;MIITCPKCFSADDVLPPRRLPDRLLQYRCTNQEHGDHEWFTTREAVQSPSEVQEGVTDELLEPLNRCVDAGDPFVEYGIVEHRLRTRFPDLFAAHVADQGHSMFGSRAYTASSVRFGVALGRLERMGELVSEYGPATGAWRYNGQVTYWARATPSDRSRKTWAEHCAEIGRPSEWTDDDRLGLRTP
;
A
#
# COMPACT_ATOMS: atom_id res chain seq x y z
N MET A 1 12.83 -8.72 2.86
CA MET A 1 13.15 -9.21 4.22
C MET A 1 12.48 -10.57 4.41
N ILE A 2 13.21 -11.55 4.91
CA ILE A 2 12.64 -12.86 5.31
C ILE A 2 12.26 -12.74 6.78
N ILE A 3 11.03 -13.09 7.13
CA ILE A 3 10.55 -13.09 8.51
C ILE A 3 10.65 -14.52 9.03
N THR A 4 11.39 -14.70 10.12
CA THR A 4 11.56 -15.99 10.78
C THR A 4 10.80 -16.03 12.09
N CYS A 5 10.28 -17.21 12.43
CA CYS A 5 9.71 -17.45 13.74
C CYS A 5 10.81 -17.27 14.82
N PRO A 6 10.58 -16.49 15.88
CA PRO A 6 11.58 -16.28 16.92
C PRO A 6 11.85 -17.53 17.78
N LYS A 7 11.02 -18.58 17.66
CA LYS A 7 11.19 -19.84 18.39
C LYS A 7 11.99 -20.89 17.62
N CYS A 8 11.62 -21.18 16.37
CA CYS A 8 12.29 -22.20 15.57
C CYS A 8 13.25 -21.64 14.52
N PHE A 9 13.30 -20.31 14.34
CA PHE A 9 14.10 -19.62 13.32
C PHE A 9 13.80 -20.04 11.87
N SER A 10 12.72 -20.79 11.65
CA SER A 10 12.20 -21.17 10.34
C SER A 10 11.39 -20.01 9.73
N ALA A 11 11.54 -19.81 8.43
CA ALA A 11 10.69 -18.92 7.63
C ALA A 11 9.56 -19.70 6.94
N ASP A 12 9.77 -20.98 6.65
CA ASP A 12 8.84 -21.82 5.88
C ASP A 12 7.56 -22.12 6.67
N ASP A 13 7.67 -22.16 7.99
CA ASP A 13 6.55 -22.43 8.90
C ASP A 13 5.80 -21.15 9.31
N VAL A 14 6.17 -19.99 8.77
CA VAL A 14 5.56 -18.70 9.11
C VAL A 14 4.43 -18.39 8.13
N LEU A 15 3.22 -18.26 8.67
CA LEU A 15 2.07 -17.84 7.86
C LEU A 15 2.16 -16.35 7.53
N PRO A 16 1.56 -15.91 6.40
CA PRO A 16 1.41 -14.50 6.09
C PRO A 16 0.81 -13.72 7.29
N PRO A 17 1.35 -12.54 7.62
CA PRO A 17 0.92 -11.82 8.81
C PRO A 17 -0.52 -11.33 8.66
N ARG A 18 -1.28 -11.40 9.76
CA ARG A 18 -2.53 -10.68 9.90
C ARG A 18 -2.22 -9.23 10.26
N ARG A 19 -2.84 -8.27 9.56
CA ARG A 19 -2.70 -6.84 9.87
C ARG A 19 -3.77 -6.42 10.85
N LEU A 20 -3.35 -5.83 11.96
CA LEU A 20 -4.21 -5.36 13.05
C LEU A 20 -4.32 -3.83 13.03
N PRO A 21 -5.26 -3.24 13.79
CA PRO A 21 -5.26 -1.80 14.08
C PRO A 21 -3.89 -1.34 14.62
N ASP A 22 -3.63 -0.03 14.55
CA ASP A 22 -2.41 0.59 15.06
C ASP A 22 -1.10 0.07 14.42
N ARG A 23 -1.18 -0.40 13.17
CA ARG A 23 -0.02 -0.79 12.33
C ARG A 23 0.74 -2.01 12.83
N LEU A 24 0.09 -2.83 13.66
CA LEU A 24 0.63 -4.09 14.14
C LEU A 24 0.44 -5.20 13.11
N LEU A 25 1.49 -5.99 12.91
CA LEU A 25 1.51 -7.22 12.15
C LEU A 25 1.58 -8.38 13.14
N GLN A 26 0.57 -9.23 13.13
CA GLN A 26 0.55 -10.48 13.88
C GLN A 26 1.01 -11.59 12.96
N TYR A 27 2.15 -12.20 13.29
CA TYR A 27 2.64 -13.40 12.63
C TYR A 27 2.24 -14.63 13.43
N ARG A 28 2.07 -15.75 12.74
CA ARG A 28 1.83 -17.04 13.35
C ARG A 28 2.74 -18.09 12.73
N CYS A 29 3.38 -18.90 13.55
CA CYS A 29 4.15 -20.06 13.13
C CYS A 29 3.39 -21.34 13.43
N THR A 30 3.37 -22.26 12.46
CA THR A 30 2.65 -23.55 12.54
C THR A 30 3.58 -24.74 12.80
N ASN A 31 4.83 -24.51 13.20
CA ASN A 31 5.78 -25.57 13.47
C ASN A 31 5.33 -26.39 14.70
N GLN A 32 5.22 -27.71 14.53
CA GLN A 32 4.68 -28.62 15.54
C GLN A 32 5.59 -28.76 16.77
N GLU A 33 6.91 -28.51 16.64
CA GLU A 33 7.87 -28.67 17.74
C GLU A 33 7.62 -27.71 18.91
N HIS A 34 7.07 -26.53 18.64
CA HIS A 34 6.74 -25.54 19.67
C HIS A 34 5.24 -25.18 19.73
N GLY A 35 4.40 -25.90 18.98
CA GLY A 35 2.98 -25.62 18.82
C GLY A 35 2.69 -24.26 18.17
N ASP A 36 1.42 -23.86 18.13
CA ASP A 36 1.03 -22.55 17.58
C ASP A 36 1.70 -21.42 18.37
N HIS A 37 2.51 -20.63 17.66
CA HIS A 37 3.18 -19.47 18.24
C HIS A 37 2.82 -18.21 17.47
N GLU A 38 2.34 -17.20 18.19
CA GLU A 38 2.03 -15.88 17.63
C GLU A 38 2.97 -14.82 18.22
N TRP A 39 3.37 -13.87 17.38
CA TRP A 39 4.10 -12.68 17.81
C TRP A 39 3.66 -11.45 17.02
N PHE A 40 3.85 -10.29 17.63
CA PHE A 40 3.49 -9.00 17.04
C PHE A 40 4.74 -8.22 16.70
N THR A 41 4.71 -7.54 15.58
CA THR A 41 5.75 -6.60 15.15
C THR A 41 5.09 -5.41 14.48
N THR A 42 5.78 -4.28 14.39
CA THR A 42 5.25 -3.15 13.62
C THR A 42 5.68 -3.27 12.16
N ARG A 43 4.93 -2.61 11.27
CA ARG A 43 5.36 -2.48 9.87
C ARG A 43 6.77 -1.93 9.76
N GLU A 44 7.15 -0.95 10.59
CA GLU A 44 8.50 -0.36 10.56
C GLU A 44 9.58 -1.39 10.93
N ALA A 45 9.34 -2.25 11.91
CA ALA A 45 10.30 -3.28 12.32
C ALA A 45 10.48 -4.40 11.27
N VAL A 46 9.49 -4.62 10.41
CA VAL A 46 9.57 -5.54 9.24
C VAL A 46 10.19 -4.85 8.02
N GLN A 47 10.30 -3.52 8.05
CA GLN A 47 10.96 -2.72 7.01
C GLN A 47 12.32 -2.20 7.51
N SER A 48 13.24 -3.08 7.92
CA SER A 48 14.68 -2.70 7.99
C SER A 48 15.14 -2.27 6.59
N PRO A 49 15.99 -1.24 6.52
CA PRO A 49 15.95 -0.22 5.48
C PRO A 49 16.15 -0.88 4.14
N SER A 50 15.10 -0.89 3.32
CA SER A 50 15.35 -1.06 1.90
C SER A 50 16.22 0.12 1.50
N GLU A 51 17.43 -0.16 1.03
CA GLU A 51 18.19 0.69 0.11
C GLU A 51 17.39 0.84 -1.21
N VAL A 52 16.09 1.17 -1.15
CA VAL A 52 15.47 1.94 -2.21
C VAL A 52 16.25 3.24 -2.14
N GLN A 53 17.22 3.40 -3.06
CA GLN A 53 18.06 4.59 -3.16
C GLN A 53 17.21 5.80 -2.77
N GLU A 54 17.59 6.48 -1.69
CA GLU A 54 16.76 7.53 -1.06
C GLU A 54 16.27 8.55 -2.10
N GLY A 55 17.00 8.74 -3.21
CA GLY A 55 16.62 9.60 -4.34
C GLY A 55 15.50 9.12 -5.28
N VAL A 56 15.20 7.82 -5.41
CA VAL A 56 14.18 7.32 -6.38
C VAL A 56 12.74 7.56 -5.92
N THR A 57 12.54 7.86 -4.63
CA THR A 57 11.21 8.17 -4.07
C THR A 57 11.02 9.63 -3.71
N ASP A 58 12.05 10.46 -3.84
CA ASP A 58 11.96 11.90 -3.52
C ASP A 58 11.01 12.62 -4.47
N GLU A 59 11.10 12.31 -5.77
CA GLU A 59 10.21 12.88 -6.79
C GLU A 59 8.74 12.47 -6.60
N LEU A 60 8.47 11.43 -5.82
CA LEU A 60 7.13 10.95 -5.49
C LEU A 60 6.54 11.62 -4.25
N LEU A 61 7.35 12.23 -3.37
CA LEU A 61 6.86 12.78 -2.10
C LEU A 61 5.80 13.85 -2.32
N GLU A 62 6.13 14.90 -3.09
CA GLU A 62 5.20 16.00 -3.32
C GLU A 62 3.97 15.57 -4.15
N PRO A 63 4.09 14.82 -5.27
CA PRO A 63 2.95 14.29 -5.99
C PRO A 63 2.02 13.41 -5.15
N LEU A 64 2.55 12.50 -4.32
CA LEU A 64 1.73 11.65 -3.45
C LEU A 64 1.09 12.45 -2.32
N ASN A 65 1.80 13.43 -1.76
CA ASN A 65 1.21 14.34 -0.77
C ASN A 65 0.00 15.05 -1.39
N ARG A 66 0.13 15.54 -2.63
CA ARG A 66 -0.96 16.13 -3.42
C ARG A 66 -2.04 15.16 -3.88
N CYS A 67 -1.93 13.86 -3.61
CA CYS A 67 -2.98 12.88 -3.87
C CYS A 67 -3.87 12.60 -2.65
N VAL A 68 -3.54 13.17 -1.49
CA VAL A 68 -4.39 13.20 -0.30
C VAL A 68 -4.79 14.67 -0.08
N ASP A 69 -6.05 15.01 -0.31
CA ASP A 69 -6.55 16.38 -0.22
C ASP A 69 -6.81 16.75 1.25
N ALA A 70 -6.71 18.04 1.60
CA ALA A 70 -6.77 18.48 3.01
C ALA A 70 -8.13 18.21 3.69
N GLY A 71 -9.21 18.13 2.92
CA GLY A 71 -10.54 17.82 3.41
C GLY A 71 -10.92 16.35 3.31
N ASP A 72 -10.02 15.48 2.83
CA ASP A 72 -10.34 14.06 2.69
C ASP A 72 -10.52 13.40 4.07
N PRO A 73 -11.45 12.44 4.18
CA PRO A 73 -11.41 11.43 5.23
C PRO A 73 -10.21 10.50 4.99
N PHE A 74 -10.11 9.40 5.73
CA PHE A 74 -9.13 8.35 5.39
C PHE A 74 -9.48 7.73 4.04
N VAL A 75 -8.65 7.95 3.01
CA VAL A 75 -8.86 7.42 1.66
C VAL A 75 -8.10 6.13 1.43
N GLU A 76 -8.75 5.11 0.87
CA GLU A 76 -8.14 3.83 0.51
C GLU A 76 -6.94 4.03 -0.43
N TYR A 77 -5.88 3.24 -0.28
CA TYR A 77 -4.68 3.28 -1.12
C TYR A 77 -4.98 3.32 -2.64
N GLY A 78 -5.99 2.57 -3.10
CA GLY A 78 -6.41 2.59 -4.50
C GLY A 78 -6.85 3.97 -5.01
N ILE A 79 -7.42 4.81 -4.15
CA ILE A 79 -7.80 6.19 -4.48
C ILE A 79 -6.55 7.06 -4.65
N VAL A 80 -5.57 6.91 -3.75
CA VAL A 80 -4.30 7.63 -3.81
C VAL A 80 -3.57 7.30 -5.12
N GLU A 81 -3.50 6.01 -5.46
CA GLU A 81 -2.86 5.55 -6.68
C GLU A 81 -3.60 6.04 -7.94
N HIS A 82 -4.93 5.99 -7.94
CA HIS A 82 -5.74 6.52 -9.02
C HIS A 82 -5.51 8.02 -9.22
N ARG A 83 -5.48 8.80 -8.14
CA ARG A 83 -5.18 10.24 -8.20
C ARG A 83 -3.78 10.50 -8.70
N LEU A 84 -2.79 9.70 -8.32
CA LEU A 84 -1.42 9.83 -8.86
C LEU A 84 -1.42 9.61 -10.38
N ARG A 85 -2.08 8.55 -10.85
CA ARG A 85 -2.22 8.25 -12.28
C ARG A 85 -2.97 9.34 -13.05
N THR A 86 -3.99 9.95 -12.46
CA THR A 86 -4.80 10.97 -13.15
C THR A 86 -4.15 12.36 -13.10
N ARG A 87 -3.55 12.74 -11.97
CA ARG A 87 -2.98 14.08 -11.75
C ARG A 87 -1.53 14.19 -12.25
N PHE A 88 -0.80 13.07 -12.24
CA PHE A 88 0.62 12.99 -12.63
C PHE A 88 0.86 11.76 -13.54
N PRO A 89 0.17 11.68 -14.70
CA PRO A 89 0.17 10.49 -15.56
C PRO A 89 1.56 10.07 -16.03
N ASP A 90 2.41 11.03 -16.42
CA ASP A 90 3.75 10.74 -16.93
C ASP A 90 4.66 10.14 -15.85
N LEU A 91 4.58 10.69 -14.62
CA LEU A 91 5.34 10.18 -13.47
C LEU A 91 4.89 8.77 -13.11
N PHE A 92 3.58 8.54 -13.07
CA PHE A 92 3.02 7.22 -12.81
C PHE A 92 3.47 6.21 -13.87
N ALA A 93 3.36 6.56 -15.15
CA ALA A 93 3.77 5.73 -16.27
C ALA A 93 5.27 5.42 -16.23
N ALA A 94 6.14 6.38 -15.90
CA ALA A 94 7.57 6.17 -15.78
C ALA A 94 7.91 5.13 -14.70
N HIS A 95 7.32 5.24 -13.50
CA HIS A 95 7.57 4.27 -12.43
C HIS A 95 6.99 2.89 -12.73
N VAL A 96 5.82 2.83 -13.39
CA VAL A 96 5.20 1.57 -13.81
C VAL A 96 5.98 0.92 -14.96
N ALA A 97 6.52 1.67 -15.91
CA ALA A 97 7.36 1.12 -16.98
C ALA A 97 8.61 0.46 -16.40
N ASP A 98 9.20 1.06 -15.37
CA ASP A 98 10.45 0.57 -14.77
C ASP A 98 10.26 -0.62 -13.82
N GLN A 99 9.18 -0.67 -13.01
CA GLN A 99 8.97 -1.74 -12.00
C GLN A 99 7.77 -2.66 -12.28
N GLY A 100 6.88 -2.25 -13.18
CA GLY A 100 5.62 -2.93 -13.45
C GLY A 100 4.52 -2.69 -12.42
N HIS A 101 3.37 -3.29 -12.70
CA HIS A 101 2.14 -3.10 -11.93
C HIS A 101 1.30 -4.38 -11.91
N SER A 102 0.57 -4.60 -10.80
CA SER A 102 -0.25 -5.83 -10.60
C SER A 102 -1.41 -5.94 -11.59
N MET A 103 -1.82 -4.83 -12.20
CA MET A 103 -2.84 -4.84 -13.25
C MET A 103 -2.43 -5.61 -14.52
N PHE A 104 -1.13 -5.88 -14.70
CA PHE A 104 -0.56 -6.63 -15.83
C PHE A 104 -0.24 -8.09 -15.48
N GLY A 105 -0.69 -8.58 -14.32
CA GLY A 105 -0.44 -9.93 -13.84
C GLY A 105 0.15 -9.95 -12.42
N SER A 106 0.27 -11.15 -11.86
CA SER A 106 0.85 -11.34 -10.53
C SER A 106 2.35 -10.99 -10.55
N ARG A 107 2.72 -9.94 -9.80
CA ARG A 107 4.11 -9.59 -9.52
C ARG A 107 4.29 -9.40 -8.03
N ALA A 108 5.35 -9.99 -7.48
CA ALA A 108 5.69 -9.86 -6.06
C ALA A 108 6.10 -8.42 -5.68
N TYR A 109 6.67 -7.68 -6.64
CA TYR A 109 7.13 -6.30 -6.46
C TYR A 109 6.61 -5.44 -7.62
N THR A 110 5.89 -4.36 -7.29
CA THR A 110 5.29 -3.43 -8.26
C THR A 110 5.63 -2.00 -7.85
N ALA A 111 5.51 -1.05 -8.79
CA ALA A 111 5.63 0.37 -8.47
C ALA A 111 4.78 0.78 -7.26
N SER A 112 3.57 0.23 -7.16
CA SER A 112 2.65 0.42 -6.04
C SER A 112 3.24 -0.01 -4.70
N SER A 113 3.79 -1.22 -4.62
CA SER A 113 4.25 -1.78 -3.34
C SER A 113 5.64 -1.29 -2.93
N VAL A 114 6.55 -1.09 -3.88
CA VAL A 114 7.97 -0.79 -3.58
C VAL A 114 8.36 0.68 -3.74
N ARG A 115 7.52 1.51 -4.39
CA ARG A 115 7.80 2.94 -4.55
C ARG A 115 6.72 3.79 -3.91
N PHE A 116 5.47 3.67 -4.35
CA PHE A 116 4.39 4.54 -3.87
C PHE A 116 4.11 4.30 -2.39
N GLY A 117 3.99 3.03 -1.97
CA GLY A 117 3.84 2.67 -0.56
C GLY A 117 5.03 3.07 0.32
N VAL A 118 6.24 3.16 -0.23
CA VAL A 118 7.45 3.63 0.48
C VAL A 118 7.44 5.14 0.65
N ALA A 119 7.15 5.89 -0.41
CA ALA A 119 7.03 7.34 -0.38
C ALA A 119 5.89 7.81 0.56
N LEU A 120 4.74 7.14 0.56
CA LEU A 120 3.66 7.40 1.53
C LEU A 120 4.11 7.15 2.98
N GLY A 121 4.87 6.07 3.22
CA GLY A 121 5.46 5.81 4.54
C GLY A 121 6.48 6.88 4.97
N ARG A 122 7.20 7.50 4.01
CA ARG A 122 8.09 8.64 4.29
C ARG A 122 7.31 9.90 4.68
N LEU A 123 6.27 10.23 3.93
CA LEU A 123 5.37 11.37 4.25
C LEU A 123 4.75 11.23 5.65
N GLU A 124 4.39 10.00 6.03
CA GLU A 124 3.90 9.73 7.38
C GLU A 124 4.97 9.95 8.46
N ARG A 125 6.22 9.51 8.24
CA ARG A 125 7.33 9.79 9.17
C ARG A 125 7.66 11.27 9.26
N MET A 126 7.45 12.02 8.19
CA MET A 126 7.60 13.47 8.16
C MET A 126 6.44 14.21 8.87
N GLY A 127 5.38 13.49 9.25
CA GLY A 127 4.19 14.07 9.88
C GLY A 127 3.27 14.81 8.89
N GLU A 128 3.41 14.58 7.59
CA GLU A 128 2.55 15.16 6.55
C GLU A 128 1.24 14.38 6.40
N LEU A 129 1.33 13.05 6.54
CA LEU A 129 0.22 12.11 6.42
C LEU A 129 0.11 11.21 7.65
N VAL A 130 -1.05 10.60 7.82
CA VAL A 130 -1.29 9.51 8.76
C VAL A 130 -1.97 8.36 8.04
N SER A 131 -1.67 7.14 8.47
CA SER A 131 -2.30 5.93 7.93
C SER A 131 -2.91 5.02 8.98
N GLU A 132 -3.90 4.23 8.53
CA GLU A 132 -4.50 3.12 9.24
C GLU A 132 -4.79 1.93 8.30
N TYR A 133 -5.00 0.74 8.85
CA TYR A 133 -5.42 -0.42 8.06
C TYR A 133 -6.94 -0.55 8.01
N GLY A 134 -7.45 -0.88 6.83
CA GLY A 134 -8.87 -1.15 6.59
C GLY A 134 -9.08 -2.23 5.54
N PRO A 135 -10.35 -2.66 5.32
CA PRO A 135 -10.69 -3.64 4.31
C PRO A 135 -10.36 -3.11 2.90
N ALA A 136 -9.84 -3.97 2.04
CA ALA A 136 -9.58 -3.62 0.64
C ALA A 136 -10.84 -3.83 -0.21
N THR A 137 -11.11 -2.92 -1.16
CA THR A 137 -12.33 -2.97 -1.98
C THR A 137 -12.04 -2.97 -3.49
N GLY A 138 -13.02 -3.45 -4.26
CA GLY A 138 -12.93 -3.58 -5.72
C GLY A 138 -11.65 -4.27 -6.19
N ALA A 139 -10.95 -3.62 -7.11
CA ALA A 139 -9.70 -4.04 -7.71
C ALA A 139 -8.58 -4.41 -6.70
N TRP A 140 -8.68 -3.96 -5.45
CA TRP A 140 -7.72 -4.22 -4.38
C TRP A 140 -8.15 -5.34 -3.43
N ARG A 141 -9.38 -5.86 -3.57
CA ARG A 141 -10.00 -6.84 -2.65
C ARG A 141 -9.14 -8.09 -2.43
N TYR A 142 -8.36 -8.52 -3.42
CA TYR A 142 -7.46 -9.68 -3.32
C TYR A 142 -6.42 -9.54 -2.19
N ASN A 143 -6.13 -8.33 -1.72
CA ASN A 143 -5.22 -8.11 -0.59
C ASN A 143 -5.88 -8.33 0.78
N GLY A 144 -7.20 -8.43 0.85
CA GLY A 144 -7.99 -8.49 2.09
C GLY A 144 -7.99 -7.17 2.88
N GLN A 145 -6.82 -6.62 3.16
CA GLN A 145 -6.62 -5.34 3.84
C GLN A 145 -5.58 -4.46 3.10
N VAL A 146 -5.81 -3.16 3.12
CA VAL A 146 -4.91 -2.13 2.57
C VAL A 146 -4.79 -0.97 3.54
N THR A 147 -3.82 -0.10 3.29
CA THR A 147 -3.66 1.16 4.02
C THR A 147 -4.66 2.19 3.53
N TYR A 148 -5.22 2.95 4.46
CA TYR A 148 -5.96 4.18 4.22
C TYR A 148 -5.11 5.36 4.68
N TRP A 149 -5.19 6.49 3.97
CA TRP A 149 -4.32 7.65 4.17
C TRP A 149 -5.15 8.92 4.37
N ALA A 150 -4.72 9.79 5.27
CA ALA A 150 -5.29 11.12 5.47
C ALA A 150 -4.18 12.12 5.77
N ARG A 151 -4.51 13.42 5.76
CA ARG A 151 -3.62 14.45 6.31
C ARG A 151 -3.42 14.26 7.80
N ALA A 152 -2.28 14.70 8.32
CA ALA A 152 -1.91 14.53 9.72
C ALA A 152 -2.95 15.03 10.74
N THR A 153 -3.70 16.07 10.38
CA THR A 153 -4.92 16.51 11.07
C THR A 153 -6.14 16.20 10.20
N PRO A 154 -6.66 14.96 10.24
CA PRO A 154 -7.79 14.59 9.41
C PRO A 154 -9.04 15.37 9.86
N SER A 155 -9.80 15.89 8.90
CA SER A 155 -11.06 16.59 9.14
C SER A 155 -12.17 15.65 9.63
N ASP A 156 -12.06 14.37 9.27
CA ASP A 156 -13.01 13.30 9.56
C ASP A 156 -12.25 11.97 9.76
N ARG A 157 -12.68 11.14 10.71
CA ARG A 157 -12.13 9.79 10.93
C ARG A 157 -12.87 8.69 10.15
N SER A 158 -13.87 9.05 9.35
CA SER A 158 -14.51 8.13 8.42
C SER A 158 -13.50 7.63 7.37
N ARG A 159 -13.90 6.57 6.65
CA ARG A 159 -13.10 5.99 5.57
C ARG A 159 -13.85 6.13 4.27
N LYS A 160 -13.12 6.45 3.22
CA LYS A 160 -13.58 6.41 1.84
C LYS A 160 -12.89 5.27 1.11
N THR A 161 -13.68 4.30 0.69
CA THR A 161 -13.23 3.11 -0.01
C THR A 161 -13.06 3.37 -1.51
N TRP A 162 -12.21 2.58 -2.16
CA TRP A 162 -12.05 2.57 -3.61
C TRP A 162 -13.38 2.33 -4.33
N ALA A 163 -14.20 1.39 -3.83
CA ALA A 163 -15.52 1.12 -4.41
C ALA A 163 -16.46 2.35 -4.36
N GLU A 164 -16.49 3.08 -3.24
CA GLU A 164 -17.27 4.32 -3.12
C GLU A 164 -16.74 5.40 -4.07
N HIS A 165 -15.43 5.60 -4.11
CA HIS A 165 -14.81 6.55 -5.03
C HIS A 165 -15.13 6.24 -6.50
N CYS A 166 -15.07 4.97 -6.90
CA CYS A 166 -15.45 4.54 -8.23
C CYS A 166 -16.92 4.84 -8.55
N ALA A 167 -17.82 4.58 -7.60
CA ALA A 167 -19.24 4.88 -7.76
C ALA A 167 -19.49 6.38 -7.95
N GLU A 168 -18.81 7.24 -7.18
CA GLU A 168 -18.92 8.70 -7.30
C GLU A 168 -18.47 9.23 -8.66
N ILE A 169 -17.38 8.68 -9.22
CA ILE A 169 -16.84 9.12 -10.52
C ILE A 169 -17.42 8.33 -11.70
N GLY A 170 -18.42 7.48 -11.46
CA GLY A 170 -19.16 6.76 -12.50
C GLY A 170 -18.35 5.66 -13.20
N ARG A 171 -17.40 5.02 -12.50
CA ARG A 171 -16.58 3.94 -13.06
C ARG A 171 -16.79 2.59 -12.34
N PRO A 172 -16.46 1.46 -12.99
CA PRO A 172 -16.35 0.18 -12.30
C PRO A 172 -15.27 0.21 -11.21
N SER A 173 -15.53 -0.52 -10.12
CA SER A 173 -14.58 -0.69 -9.01
C SER A 173 -13.48 -1.73 -9.31
N GLU A 174 -13.63 -2.53 -10.36
CA GLU A 174 -12.61 -3.45 -10.85
C GLU A 174 -11.68 -2.79 -11.87
N TRP A 175 -10.52 -3.41 -12.14
CA TRP A 175 -9.61 -2.97 -13.19
C TRP A 175 -10.28 -3.05 -14.57
N THR A 176 -10.30 -1.94 -15.29
CA THR A 176 -10.86 -1.84 -16.65
C THR A 176 -9.77 -2.04 -17.71
N ASP A 177 -10.19 -2.26 -18.96
CA ASP A 177 -9.25 -2.29 -20.08
C ASP A 177 -8.59 -0.92 -20.31
N ASP A 178 -9.32 0.17 -20.08
CA ASP A 178 -8.77 1.52 -20.13
C ASP A 178 -7.67 1.72 -19.09
N ASP A 179 -7.79 1.15 -17.89
CA ASP A 179 -6.73 1.18 -16.89
C ASP A 179 -5.46 0.52 -17.44
N ARG A 180 -5.61 -0.62 -18.14
CA ARG A 180 -4.49 -1.37 -18.74
C ARG A 180 -3.90 -0.66 -19.95
N LEU A 181 -4.73 0.04 -20.74
CA LEU A 181 -4.33 0.74 -21.95
C LEU A 181 -3.69 2.10 -21.65
N GLY A 182 -4.17 2.83 -20.65
CA GLY A 182 -3.70 4.16 -20.26
C GLY A 182 -2.27 4.22 -19.71
N LEU A 183 -1.56 3.10 -19.69
CA LEU A 183 -0.16 2.95 -19.24
C LEU A 183 0.76 2.41 -20.33
N ARG A 184 0.22 2.15 -21.53
CA ARG A 184 1.05 1.96 -22.71
C ARG A 184 1.52 3.35 -23.13
N THR A 185 2.70 3.73 -22.68
CA THR A 185 3.47 4.77 -23.36
C THR A 185 3.68 4.29 -24.81
N PRO A 186 3.51 5.14 -25.83
CA PRO A 186 3.74 4.76 -27.24
C PRO A 186 5.15 4.21 -27.49
#